data_AF-A0A3E0AZY8-F1
#
_entry.id   AF-A0A3E0AZY8-F1
#
_cell.length_a   1.000
_cell.length_b   1.000
_cell.length_c   1.000
_cell.angle_alpha   90.00
_cell.angle_beta   90.00
_cell.angle_gamma   90.00
#
_symmetry.space_group_name_H-M   'P 1'
#
loop_
_entity.id
_entity.type
_entity.pdbx_description
1 polymer ?
#
loop_
_entity_poly.entity_id
_entity_poly.type
_entity_poly.pdbx_seq_one_letter_code
_entity_poly.pdbx_strand_id
1 'polypeptide(L)'
;MNWNDLGRQIDALIGMAENSVHQRFQTRINEIISMYDSLVNNYADEDSLEALNKYNRLNKAIKQLEQDITSDYSALYKTIAYAQALAFIHSTVGSVFLLSGLTGLAPVLAFPKLLELRKLLKQDTEEYDLLNTLSHHRNDMLRELKGTLNSSVNDNINPSATKKKLKRIAEKYTTRVQRVSTYEIGRAEALAEVQLGERYDTAVNELKDKPNKAPKGFKFDDKERGKRFVDEGSRLKRIWVSQRDLRVRTTHIVLDGQVSDHEGLFYSKATASYGKGPRLMVGINAMQENMGCRCSVGYRVNGIELDQLDDETMSADQREVYEKTSFDHYQDWLQFHEDDIAPDYYNQLSKKMMWYKNPTPTTEERTEHNLMTDAKRFRKMVERGFHKKTDGSWGY
;
A
#
# COMPACT_ATOMS: atom_id res chain seq x y z
N MET A 1 -14.99 14.39 2.42
CA MET A 1 -13.84 13.52 2.09
C MET A 1 -12.92 14.32 1.19
N ASN A 2 -11.62 14.22 1.40
CA ASN A 2 -10.61 14.91 0.60
C ASN A 2 -9.50 13.94 0.16
N TRP A 3 -8.49 14.47 -0.54
CA TRP A 3 -7.36 13.68 -1.04
C TRP A 3 -6.55 13.02 0.10
N ASN A 4 -6.44 13.68 1.25
CA ASN A 4 -5.77 13.13 2.44
C ASN A 4 -6.55 11.96 3.04
N ASP A 5 -7.89 12.02 3.06
CA ASP A 5 -8.73 10.92 3.53
C ASP A 5 -8.57 9.67 2.67
N LEU A 6 -8.41 9.85 1.35
CA LEU A 6 -8.11 8.75 0.44
C LEU A 6 -6.74 8.12 0.75
N GLY A 7 -5.71 8.94 0.92
CA GLY A 7 -4.37 8.47 1.28
C GLY A 7 -4.34 7.73 2.63
N ARG A 8 -5.15 8.14 3.61
CA ARG A 8 -5.30 7.43 4.89
C ARG A 8 -5.89 6.03 4.74
N GLN A 9 -6.81 5.82 3.79
CA GLN A 9 -7.33 4.47 3.49
C GLN A 9 -6.23 3.58 2.93
N ILE A 10 -5.38 4.12 2.06
CA ILE A 10 -4.23 3.38 1.50
C ILE A 10 -3.18 3.09 2.57
N ASP A 11 -2.94 4.01 3.50
CA ASP A 11 -2.06 3.73 4.65
C ASP A 11 -2.57 2.58 5.53
N ALA A 12 -3.88 2.42 5.69
CA ALA A 12 -4.43 1.29 6.42
C ALA A 12 -4.11 -0.04 5.70
N LEU A 13 -4.20 -0.08 4.36
CA LEU A 13 -3.76 -1.24 3.57
C LEU A 13 -2.26 -1.52 3.70
N ILE A 14 -1.44 -0.47 3.66
CA ILE A 14 0.01 -0.57 3.92
C ILE A 14 0.24 -1.16 5.30
N GLY A 15 -0.48 -0.68 6.32
CA GLY A 15 -0.35 -1.14 7.69
C GLY A 15 -0.71 -2.60 7.89
N MET A 16 -1.75 -3.09 7.21
CA MET A 16 -2.09 -4.53 7.22
C MET A 16 -0.98 -5.38 6.59
N ALA A 17 -0.41 -4.93 5.47
CA ALA A 17 0.71 -5.62 4.84
C ALA A 17 1.93 -5.61 5.76
N GLU A 18 2.26 -4.48 6.37
CA GLU A 18 3.38 -4.35 7.31
C GLU A 18 3.20 -5.24 8.55
N ASN A 19 1.98 -5.36 9.08
CA ASN A 19 1.67 -6.26 10.19
C ASN A 19 1.78 -7.74 9.77
N SER A 20 1.28 -8.11 8.59
CA SER A 20 1.42 -9.48 8.05
C SER A 20 2.88 -9.90 7.92
N VAL A 21 3.75 -8.98 7.47
CA VAL A 21 5.21 -9.18 7.44
C VAL A 21 5.76 -9.43 8.84
N HIS A 22 5.44 -8.54 9.78
CA HIS A 22 5.93 -8.65 11.15
C HIS A 22 5.52 -9.98 11.80
N GLN A 23 4.23 -10.32 11.77
CA GLN A 23 3.71 -11.55 12.38
C GLN A 23 4.35 -12.80 11.80
N ARG A 24 4.50 -12.88 10.47
CA ARG A 24 5.10 -14.04 9.81
C ARG A 24 6.56 -14.23 10.20
N PHE A 25 7.37 -13.17 10.11
CA PHE A 25 8.78 -13.28 10.47
C PHE A 25 8.99 -13.45 11.98
N GLN A 26 8.12 -12.90 12.81
CA GLN A 26 8.15 -13.11 14.26
C GLN A 26 7.85 -14.58 14.62
N THR A 27 6.81 -15.17 14.04
CA THR A 27 6.49 -16.60 14.21
C THR A 27 7.65 -17.45 13.73
N ARG A 28 8.15 -17.18 12.52
CA ARG A 28 9.25 -17.93 11.92
C ARG A 28 10.51 -17.89 12.77
N ILE A 29 10.89 -16.72 13.28
CA ILE A 29 12.12 -16.62 14.08
C ILE A 29 11.99 -17.30 15.43
N ASN A 30 10.79 -17.27 16.03
CA ASN A 30 10.52 -18.02 17.26
C ASN A 30 10.63 -19.54 17.02
N GLU A 31 10.11 -20.06 15.91
CA GLU A 31 10.26 -21.47 15.53
C GLU A 31 11.72 -21.86 15.31
N ILE A 32 12.50 -21.01 14.64
CA ILE A 32 13.94 -21.22 14.43
C ILE A 32 14.70 -21.23 15.77
N ILE A 33 14.34 -20.34 16.71
CA ILE A 33 14.95 -20.30 18.03
C ILE A 33 14.62 -21.56 18.84
N SER A 34 13.35 -22.00 18.83
CA SER A 34 12.94 -23.24 19.50
C SER A 34 13.65 -24.47 18.92
N MET A 35 13.77 -24.53 17.60
CA MET A 35 14.56 -25.54 16.90
C MET A 35 16.03 -25.49 17.34
N TYR A 36 16.63 -24.30 17.40
CA TYR A 36 18.01 -24.12 17.87
C TYR A 36 18.20 -24.57 19.33
N ASP A 37 17.31 -24.17 20.24
CA ASP A 37 17.37 -24.59 21.65
C ASP A 37 17.28 -26.11 21.78
N SER A 38 16.49 -26.79 20.94
CA SER A 38 16.43 -28.27 20.91
C SER A 38 17.73 -28.93 20.42
N LEU A 39 18.52 -28.23 19.59
CA LEU A 39 19.82 -28.71 19.12
C LEU A 39 20.92 -28.52 20.17
N VAL A 40 20.80 -27.49 21.02
CA VAL A 40 21.80 -27.15 22.05
C VAL A 40 21.53 -27.88 23.37
N ASN A 41 20.29 -27.93 23.86
CA ASN A 41 19.96 -28.48 25.19
C ASN A 41 20.13 -30.00 25.29
N ASN A 42 20.15 -30.72 24.16
CA ASN A 42 20.19 -32.18 24.16
C ASN A 42 21.61 -32.79 24.29
N TYR A 43 22.67 -32.00 24.43
CA TYR A 43 24.06 -32.50 24.30
C TYR A 43 25.09 -31.76 25.17
N ALA A 44 25.04 -31.99 26.48
CA ALA A 44 26.06 -31.54 27.44
C ALA A 44 27.20 -32.56 27.67
N ASP A 45 27.10 -33.78 27.13
CA ASP A 45 28.12 -34.82 27.26
C ASP A 45 28.70 -35.16 25.88
N GLU A 46 30.03 -35.09 25.73
CA GLU A 46 30.72 -35.24 24.46
C GLU A 46 31.11 -36.71 24.21
N ASP A 47 30.48 -37.35 23.22
CA ASP A 47 31.04 -38.53 22.54
C ASP A 47 30.92 -38.43 21.00
N SER A 48 31.87 -39.01 20.27
CA SER A 48 32.12 -38.76 18.83
C SER A 48 30.96 -39.11 17.88
N LEU A 49 30.15 -40.11 18.24
CA LEU A 49 28.95 -40.53 17.50
C LEU A 49 27.79 -39.53 17.62
N GLU A 50 27.76 -38.76 18.70
CA GLU A 50 26.72 -37.75 18.94
C GLU A 50 26.95 -36.47 18.12
N ALA A 51 28.20 -36.12 17.83
CA ALA A 51 28.56 -35.00 16.97
C ALA A 51 28.10 -35.19 15.51
N LEU A 52 28.25 -36.40 14.94
CA LEU A 52 27.75 -36.75 13.60
C LEU A 52 26.21 -36.68 13.55
N ASN A 53 25.53 -37.13 14.60
CA ASN A 53 24.08 -37.04 14.72
C ASN A 53 23.58 -35.59 14.84
N LYS A 54 24.32 -34.72 15.55
CA LYS A 54 24.05 -33.28 15.65
C LYS A 54 24.12 -32.60 14.27
N TYR A 55 25.16 -32.90 13.47
CA TYR A 55 25.33 -32.34 12.13
C TYR A 55 24.21 -32.77 11.17
N ASN A 56 23.82 -34.05 11.20
CA ASN A 56 22.72 -34.57 10.38
C ASN A 56 21.37 -33.92 10.75
N ARG A 57 21.11 -33.71 12.04
CA ARG A 57 19.92 -33.02 12.52
C ARG A 57 19.90 -31.55 12.13
N LEU A 58 21.03 -30.85 12.25
CA LEU A 58 21.17 -29.47 11.81
C LEU A 58 20.89 -29.33 10.30
N ASN A 59 21.45 -30.22 9.48
CA ASN A 59 21.20 -30.19 8.03
C ASN A 59 19.73 -30.44 7.68
N LYS A 60 19.07 -31.36 8.38
CA LYS A 60 17.62 -31.59 8.22
C LYS A 60 16.81 -30.36 8.62
N ALA A 61 17.18 -29.73 9.72
CA ALA A 61 16.58 -28.51 10.23
C ALA A 61 16.75 -27.32 9.25
N ILE A 62 17.94 -27.18 8.66
CA ILE A 62 18.22 -26.17 7.63
C ILE A 62 17.39 -26.41 6.36
N LYS A 63 17.21 -27.67 5.93
CA LYS A 63 16.33 -27.98 4.79
C LYS A 63 14.88 -27.60 5.06
N GLN A 64 14.37 -27.86 6.27
CA GLN A 64 13.04 -27.43 6.65
C GLN A 64 12.93 -25.90 6.65
N LEU A 65 13.92 -25.21 7.23
CA LEU A 65 14.01 -23.75 7.24
C LEU A 65 13.94 -23.14 5.83
N GLU A 66 14.59 -23.74 4.84
CA GLU A 66 14.52 -23.28 3.45
C GLU A 66 13.10 -23.32 2.88
N GLN A 67 12.39 -24.43 3.10
CA GLN A 67 11.01 -24.61 2.63
C GLN A 67 10.08 -23.61 3.30
N ASP A 68 10.25 -23.48 4.61
CA ASP A 68 9.50 -22.63 5.51
C ASP A 68 9.62 -21.14 5.16
N ILE A 69 10.84 -20.64 5.03
CA ILE A 69 11.11 -19.26 4.60
C ILE A 69 10.61 -19.03 3.17
N THR A 70 10.75 -20.01 2.28
CA THR A 70 10.22 -19.90 0.91
C THR A 70 8.70 -19.79 0.90
N SER A 71 8.02 -20.57 1.74
CA SER A 71 6.57 -20.51 1.94
C SER A 71 6.14 -19.14 2.48
N ASP A 72 6.86 -18.62 3.49
CA ASP A 72 6.59 -17.31 4.07
C ASP A 72 6.71 -16.19 3.02
N TYR A 73 7.80 -16.17 2.25
CA TYR A 73 7.99 -15.17 1.18
C TYR A 73 6.94 -15.30 0.06
N SER A 74 6.50 -16.51 -0.28
CA SER A 74 5.41 -16.74 -1.26
C SER A 74 4.08 -16.17 -0.74
N ALA A 75 3.78 -16.35 0.54
CA ALA A 75 2.60 -15.79 1.17
C ALA A 75 2.66 -14.25 1.27
N LEU A 76 3.85 -13.70 1.55
CA LEU A 76 4.09 -12.25 1.58
C LEU A 76 3.94 -11.63 0.20
N TYR A 77 4.51 -12.24 -0.84
CA TYR A 77 4.31 -11.81 -2.23
C TYR A 77 2.83 -11.69 -2.58
N LYS A 78 2.04 -12.72 -2.27
CA LYS A 78 0.59 -12.71 -2.50
C LYS A 78 -0.09 -11.57 -1.74
N THR A 79 0.23 -11.40 -0.46
CA THR A 79 -0.34 -10.35 0.39
C THR A 79 -0.07 -8.95 -0.19
N ILE A 80 1.18 -8.67 -0.55
CA ILE A 80 1.59 -7.38 -1.12
C ILE A 80 0.91 -7.17 -2.47
N ALA A 81 0.97 -8.13 -3.38
CA ALA A 81 0.35 -8.03 -4.70
C ALA A 81 -1.17 -7.81 -4.64
N TYR A 82 -1.85 -8.38 -3.63
CA TYR A 82 -3.26 -8.13 -3.38
C TYR A 82 -3.52 -6.74 -2.81
N ALA A 83 -2.71 -6.28 -1.85
CA ALA A 83 -2.79 -4.94 -1.31
C ALA A 83 -2.51 -3.87 -2.38
N GLN A 84 -1.60 -4.12 -3.32
CA GLN A 84 -1.36 -3.25 -4.48
C GLN A 84 -2.60 -3.13 -5.37
N ALA A 85 -3.24 -4.26 -5.71
CA ALA A 85 -4.45 -4.26 -6.51
C ALA A 85 -5.58 -3.49 -5.80
N LEU A 86 -5.77 -3.73 -4.50
CA LEU A 86 -6.75 -3.00 -3.71
C LEU A 86 -6.44 -1.50 -3.66
N ALA A 87 -5.18 -1.12 -3.45
CA ALA A 87 -4.79 0.29 -3.42
C ALA A 87 -5.08 0.98 -4.75
N PHE A 88 -4.78 0.34 -5.89
CA PHE A 88 -5.14 0.87 -7.20
C PHE A 88 -6.65 1.10 -7.35
N ILE A 89 -7.46 0.10 -6.97
CA ILE A 89 -8.92 0.19 -7.14
C ILE A 89 -9.50 1.24 -6.19
N HIS A 90 -9.17 1.20 -4.90
CA HIS A 90 -9.67 2.18 -3.92
C HIS A 90 -9.26 3.60 -4.30
N SER A 91 -8.02 3.80 -4.75
CA SER A 91 -7.55 5.11 -5.21
C SER A 91 -8.31 5.56 -6.45
N THR A 92 -8.53 4.66 -7.42
CA THR A 92 -9.33 4.98 -8.62
C THR A 92 -10.75 5.39 -8.23
N VAL A 93 -11.43 4.57 -7.43
CA VAL A 93 -12.82 4.77 -7.04
C VAL A 93 -13.01 6.04 -6.22
N GLY A 94 -12.18 6.23 -5.19
CA GLY A 94 -12.21 7.44 -4.37
C GLY A 94 -11.91 8.69 -5.19
N SER A 95 -10.90 8.64 -6.07
CA SER A 95 -10.58 9.76 -6.95
C SER A 95 -11.69 10.07 -7.95
N VAL A 96 -12.40 9.04 -8.47
CA VAL A 96 -13.57 9.23 -9.32
C VAL A 96 -14.66 9.97 -8.58
N PHE A 97 -14.96 9.58 -7.35
CA PHE A 97 -15.97 10.26 -6.54
C PHE A 97 -15.61 11.75 -6.33
N LEU A 98 -14.37 12.03 -5.92
CA LEU A 98 -13.90 13.41 -5.68
C LEU A 98 -13.90 14.25 -6.96
N LEU A 99 -13.35 13.72 -8.06
CA LEU A 99 -13.32 14.43 -9.34
C LEU A 99 -14.70 14.57 -9.94
N SER A 100 -15.61 13.61 -9.78
CA SER A 100 -16.99 13.75 -10.25
C SER A 100 -17.71 14.87 -9.50
N GLY A 101 -17.50 14.98 -8.18
CA GLY A 101 -18.05 16.08 -7.39
C GLY A 101 -17.46 17.46 -7.74
N LEU A 102 -16.16 17.52 -8.04
CA LEU A 102 -15.48 18.78 -8.41
C LEU A 102 -15.80 19.22 -9.84
N THR A 103 -15.87 18.26 -10.74
CA THR A 103 -15.91 18.52 -12.16
C THR A 103 -17.36 18.48 -12.65
N GLY A 104 -18.16 17.49 -12.21
CA GLY A 104 -19.49 17.20 -12.76
C GLY A 104 -19.47 16.10 -13.83
N LEU A 105 -18.32 15.46 -14.04
CA LEU A 105 -18.14 14.34 -14.96
C LEU A 105 -17.90 13.04 -14.20
N ALA A 106 -18.74 12.04 -14.46
CA ALA A 106 -18.62 10.69 -13.92
C ALA A 106 -18.07 9.75 -15.01
N PRO A 107 -16.84 9.22 -14.88
CA PRO A 107 -16.33 8.23 -15.81
C PRO A 107 -17.09 6.92 -15.66
N VAL A 108 -17.30 6.25 -16.80
CA VAL A 108 -17.71 4.85 -16.79
C VAL A 108 -16.52 4.04 -16.28
N LEU A 109 -16.72 3.37 -15.15
CA LEU A 109 -15.73 2.51 -14.52
C LEU A 109 -15.83 1.08 -15.09
N ALA A 110 -14.67 0.53 -15.42
CA ALA A 110 -14.51 -0.88 -15.75
C ALA A 110 -13.13 -1.27 -15.27
N PHE A 111 -13.05 -2.15 -14.27
CA PHE A 111 -11.78 -2.63 -13.75
C PHE A 111 -11.29 -3.83 -14.57
N PRO A 112 -9.99 -3.86 -14.94
CA PRO A 112 -9.42 -5.00 -15.64
C PRO A 112 -9.41 -6.23 -14.75
N LYS A 113 -9.30 -7.43 -15.35
CA LYS A 113 -9.11 -8.66 -14.57
C LYS A 113 -7.78 -8.60 -13.80
N LEU A 114 -7.66 -9.33 -12.71
CA LEU A 114 -6.52 -9.39 -11.75
C LEU A 114 -5.23 -9.64 -12.49
N LEU A 115 -5.28 -10.53 -13.47
CA LEU A 115 -4.11 -10.89 -14.25
C LEU A 115 -3.62 -9.69 -15.08
N GLU A 116 -4.54 -8.91 -15.64
CA GLU A 116 -4.25 -7.69 -16.37
C GLU A 116 -3.84 -6.55 -15.43
N LEU A 117 -4.51 -6.40 -14.29
CA LEU A 117 -4.15 -5.43 -13.26
C LEU A 117 -2.75 -5.71 -12.71
N ARG A 118 -2.38 -6.97 -12.47
CA ARG A 118 -1.02 -7.35 -12.06
C ARG A 118 0.02 -7.05 -13.14
N LYS A 119 -0.33 -7.18 -14.42
CA LYS A 119 0.56 -6.77 -15.52
C LYS A 119 0.74 -5.26 -15.54
N LEU A 120 -0.34 -4.49 -15.35
CA LEU A 120 -0.31 -3.03 -15.27
C LEU A 120 0.53 -2.53 -14.09
N LEU A 121 0.46 -3.23 -12.96
CA LEU A 121 1.16 -2.86 -11.73
C LEU A 121 2.61 -3.36 -11.68
N LYS A 122 3.04 -4.17 -12.66
CA LYS A 122 4.41 -4.67 -12.74
C LYS A 122 5.38 -3.51 -12.96
N GLN A 123 6.55 -3.56 -12.34
CA GLN A 123 7.60 -2.60 -12.67
C GLN A 123 8.16 -2.82 -14.07
N ASP A 124 8.54 -1.71 -14.72
CA ASP A 124 9.19 -1.75 -16.04
C ASP A 124 10.58 -2.38 -15.99
N THR A 125 11.23 -2.33 -14.84
CA THR A 125 12.56 -2.89 -14.61
C THR A 125 12.46 -4.22 -13.88
N GLU A 126 12.90 -5.29 -14.54
CA GLU A 126 12.75 -6.66 -14.03
C GLU A 126 13.45 -6.86 -12.68
N GLU A 127 14.62 -6.27 -12.45
CA GLU A 127 15.35 -6.36 -11.18
C GLU A 127 14.52 -5.83 -10.00
N TYR A 128 13.79 -4.74 -10.20
CA TYR A 128 12.99 -4.09 -9.16
C TYR A 128 11.55 -4.62 -9.09
N ASP A 129 11.18 -5.59 -9.93
CA ASP A 129 9.90 -6.28 -9.81
C ASP A 129 9.74 -6.88 -8.42
N LEU A 130 8.50 -6.87 -7.90
CA LEU A 130 8.18 -7.33 -6.55
C LEU A 130 8.67 -8.76 -6.30
N LEU A 131 8.47 -9.68 -7.26
CA LEU A 131 8.86 -11.07 -7.11
C LEU A 131 10.38 -11.21 -7.00
N ASN A 132 11.11 -10.49 -7.85
CA ASN A 132 12.57 -10.53 -7.89
C ASN A 132 13.16 -9.90 -6.63
N THR A 133 12.66 -8.73 -6.21
CA THR A 133 13.08 -8.06 -4.98
C THR A 133 12.88 -8.96 -3.75
N LEU A 134 11.71 -9.59 -3.61
CA LEU A 134 11.44 -10.51 -2.52
C LEU A 134 12.29 -11.79 -2.60
N SER A 135 12.57 -12.29 -3.80
CA SER A 135 13.45 -13.45 -3.99
C SER A 135 14.89 -13.17 -3.56
N HIS A 136 15.42 -11.98 -3.85
CA HIS A 136 16.72 -11.54 -3.35
C HIS A 136 16.75 -11.47 -1.82
N HIS A 137 15.75 -10.82 -1.22
CA HIS A 137 15.63 -10.76 0.24
C HIS A 137 15.54 -12.14 0.89
N ARG A 138 14.75 -13.06 0.32
CA ARG A 138 14.65 -14.45 0.76
C ARG A 138 16.00 -15.15 0.75
N ASN A 139 16.72 -15.07 -0.38
CA ASN A 139 17.99 -15.75 -0.56
C ASN A 139 19.04 -15.21 0.42
N ASP A 140 19.11 -13.89 0.60
CA ASP A 140 20.03 -13.29 1.57
C ASP A 140 19.67 -13.67 3.01
N MET A 141 18.38 -13.67 3.38
CA MET A 141 17.92 -14.08 4.71
C MET A 141 18.30 -15.51 5.00
N LEU A 142 18.06 -16.42 4.05
CA LEU A 142 18.47 -17.82 4.16
C LEU A 142 19.97 -17.96 4.35
N ARG A 143 20.77 -17.23 3.57
CA ARG A 143 22.24 -17.25 3.71
C ARG A 143 22.69 -16.81 5.10
N GLU A 144 22.13 -15.72 5.63
CA GLU A 144 22.50 -15.19 6.96
C GLU A 144 22.03 -16.10 8.10
N LEU A 145 20.83 -16.68 8.00
CA LEU A 145 20.30 -17.63 8.99
C LEU A 145 21.14 -18.91 9.01
N LYS A 146 21.40 -19.52 7.84
CA LYS A 146 22.23 -20.73 7.70
C LYS A 146 23.63 -20.51 8.23
N GLY A 147 24.28 -19.40 7.84
CA GLY A 147 25.61 -19.06 8.34
C GLY A 147 25.63 -18.91 9.86
N THR A 148 24.61 -18.27 10.44
CA THR A 148 24.49 -18.11 11.89
C THR A 148 24.30 -19.46 12.60
N LEU A 149 23.44 -20.34 12.09
CA LEU A 149 23.20 -21.66 12.67
C LEU A 149 24.45 -22.55 12.56
N ASN A 150 25.11 -22.59 11.39
CA ASN A 150 26.32 -23.38 11.18
C ASN A 150 27.46 -22.94 12.10
N SER A 151 27.75 -21.63 12.16
CA SER A 151 28.78 -21.11 13.07
C SER A 151 28.46 -21.40 14.54
N SER A 152 27.19 -21.32 14.94
CA SER A 152 26.82 -21.59 16.34
C SER A 152 27.05 -23.03 16.76
N VAL A 153 26.90 -23.98 15.84
CA VAL A 153 27.07 -25.42 16.13
C VAL A 153 28.54 -25.83 16.08
N ASN A 154 29.34 -25.18 15.23
CA ASN A 154 30.73 -25.54 14.99
C ASN A 154 31.74 -24.76 15.85
N ASP A 155 31.45 -23.49 16.15
CA ASP A 155 32.45 -22.57 16.73
C ASP A 155 32.23 -22.36 18.25
N ASN A 156 31.43 -23.22 18.89
CA ASN A 156 31.07 -23.20 20.32
C ASN A 156 30.60 -21.81 20.81
N ILE A 157 29.85 -21.09 19.97
CA ILE A 157 29.36 -19.74 20.24
C ILE A 157 28.29 -19.79 21.32
N ASN A 158 28.35 -18.84 22.27
CA ASN A 158 27.34 -18.66 23.32
C ASN A 158 25.90 -18.72 22.74
N PRO A 159 25.04 -19.65 23.21
CA PRO A 159 23.68 -19.82 22.70
C PRO A 159 22.81 -18.56 22.76
N SER A 160 23.00 -17.72 23.78
CA SER A 160 22.30 -16.43 23.88
C SER A 160 22.72 -15.45 22.77
N ALA A 161 24.00 -15.46 22.37
CA ALA A 161 24.50 -14.60 21.30
C ALA A 161 23.92 -15.02 19.94
N THR A 162 23.84 -16.34 19.68
CA THR A 162 23.20 -16.90 18.48
C THR A 162 21.74 -16.47 18.38
N LYS A 163 20.95 -16.65 19.45
CA LYS A 163 19.54 -16.24 19.48
C LYS A 163 19.37 -14.74 19.21
N LYS A 164 20.23 -13.89 19.78
CA LYS A 164 20.22 -12.45 19.52
C LYS A 164 20.52 -12.12 18.05
N LYS A 165 21.47 -12.83 17.42
CA LYS A 165 21.80 -12.66 16.01
C LYS A 165 20.66 -13.11 15.09
N LEU A 166 20.01 -14.23 15.41
CA LEU A 166 18.82 -14.71 14.70
C LEU A 166 17.69 -13.67 14.73
N LYS A 167 17.35 -13.11 15.91
CA LYS A 167 16.35 -12.03 16.04
C LYS A 167 16.69 -10.81 15.19
N ARG A 168 17.94 -10.35 15.23
CA ARG A 168 18.41 -9.21 14.42
C ARG A 168 18.27 -9.46 12.91
N ILE A 169 18.53 -10.68 12.45
CA ILE A 169 18.31 -11.05 11.05
C ILE A 169 16.82 -10.91 10.71
N ALA A 170 15.92 -11.47 11.52
CA ALA A 170 14.48 -11.34 11.30
C ALA A 170 14.00 -9.87 11.30
N GLU A 171 14.46 -9.04 12.23
CA GLU A 171 14.14 -7.60 12.30
C GLU A 171 14.62 -6.83 11.05
N LYS A 172 15.84 -7.12 10.59
CA LYS A 172 16.42 -6.55 9.36
C LYS A 172 15.56 -6.87 8.14
N TYR A 173 15.18 -8.13 7.95
CA TYR A 173 14.35 -8.52 6.79
C TYR A 173 12.89 -8.10 6.93
N THR A 174 12.35 -8.03 8.15
CA THR A 174 11.04 -7.40 8.42
C THR A 174 11.03 -5.98 7.89
N THR A 175 12.01 -5.16 8.30
CA THR A 175 12.12 -3.76 7.86
C THR A 175 12.25 -3.64 6.34
N ARG A 176 13.07 -4.50 5.71
CA ARG A 176 13.27 -4.50 4.26
C ARG A 176 11.97 -4.83 3.50
N VAL A 177 11.26 -5.87 3.91
CA VAL A 177 10.02 -6.29 3.24
C VAL A 177 8.88 -5.30 3.50
N GLN A 178 8.79 -4.71 4.69
CA GLN A 178 7.82 -3.64 4.99
C GLN A 178 8.04 -2.41 4.11
N ARG A 179 9.29 -2.01 3.89
CA ARG A 179 9.64 -0.90 2.98
C ARG A 179 9.25 -1.19 1.54
N VAL A 180 9.51 -2.40 1.05
CA VAL A 180 9.06 -2.84 -0.29
C VAL A 180 7.54 -2.81 -0.35
N SER A 181 6.85 -3.35 0.65
CA SER A 181 5.37 -3.35 0.72
C SER A 181 4.81 -1.94 0.62
N THR A 182 5.33 -1.01 1.43
CA THR A 182 4.91 0.40 1.45
C THR A 182 5.09 1.06 0.09
N TYR A 183 6.26 0.87 -0.52
CA TYR A 183 6.56 1.45 -1.83
C TYR A 183 5.66 0.88 -2.93
N GLU A 184 5.53 -0.45 -2.98
CA GLU A 184 4.76 -1.17 -4.00
C GLU A 184 3.27 -0.86 -3.94
N ILE A 185 2.69 -0.81 -2.74
CA ILE A 185 1.27 -0.47 -2.51
C ILE A 185 1.02 1.01 -2.83
N GLY A 186 1.87 1.91 -2.33
CA GLY A 186 1.72 3.33 -2.61
C GLY A 186 2.01 3.70 -4.08
N ARG A 187 2.85 2.94 -4.80
CA ARG A 187 3.04 3.13 -6.24
C ARG A 187 1.74 2.85 -7.00
N ALA A 188 1.01 1.82 -6.58
CA ALA A 188 -0.27 1.46 -7.18
C ALA A 188 -1.33 2.55 -6.98
N GLU A 189 -1.35 3.19 -5.80
CA GLU A 189 -2.15 4.40 -5.52
C GLU A 189 -1.80 5.53 -6.50
N ALA A 190 -0.54 5.94 -6.54
CA ALA A 190 -0.12 7.05 -7.40
C ALA A 190 -0.38 6.78 -8.89
N LEU A 191 -0.20 5.52 -9.34
CA LEU A 191 -0.48 5.13 -10.71
C LEU A 191 -1.97 5.26 -11.04
N ALA A 192 -2.86 4.84 -10.13
CA ALA A 192 -4.30 4.97 -10.30
C ALA A 192 -4.72 6.44 -10.43
N GLU A 193 -4.24 7.29 -9.53
CA GLU A 193 -4.56 8.72 -9.51
C GLU A 193 -4.08 9.38 -10.80
N VAL A 194 -2.81 9.17 -11.20
CA VAL A 194 -2.23 9.71 -12.44
C VAL A 194 -3.03 9.28 -13.67
N GLN A 195 -3.32 7.98 -13.82
CA GLN A 195 -4.07 7.48 -14.98
C GLN A 195 -5.48 8.06 -15.04
N LEU A 196 -6.14 8.20 -13.88
CA LEU A 196 -7.46 8.80 -13.83
C LEU A 196 -7.41 10.29 -14.20
N GLY A 197 -6.44 11.03 -13.66
CA GLY A 197 -6.25 12.43 -14.03
C GLY A 197 -6.05 12.64 -15.52
N GLU A 198 -5.23 11.81 -16.17
CA GLU A 198 -5.01 11.86 -17.63
C GLU A 198 -6.32 11.62 -18.42
N ARG A 199 -7.20 10.74 -17.91
CA ARG A 199 -8.54 10.55 -18.49
C ARG A 199 -9.41 11.80 -18.34
N TYR A 200 -9.41 12.43 -17.17
CA TYR A 200 -10.16 13.67 -16.94
C TYR A 200 -9.59 14.84 -17.74
N ASP A 201 -8.27 14.99 -17.85
CA ASP A 201 -7.63 16.01 -18.70
C ASP A 201 -8.10 15.90 -20.15
N THR A 202 -8.15 14.67 -20.68
CA THR A 202 -8.67 14.40 -22.03
C THR A 202 -10.14 14.79 -22.14
N ALA A 203 -10.98 14.37 -21.19
CA ALA A 203 -12.42 14.65 -21.18
C ALA A 203 -12.73 16.15 -21.06
N VAL A 204 -11.99 16.86 -20.22
CA VAL A 204 -12.07 18.32 -20.04
C VAL A 204 -11.71 19.03 -21.35
N ASN A 205 -10.70 18.55 -22.07
CA ASN A 205 -10.34 19.11 -23.37
C ASN A 205 -11.41 18.83 -24.44
N GLU A 206 -12.01 17.64 -24.48
CA GLU A 206 -13.14 17.32 -25.38
C GLU A 206 -14.36 18.24 -25.16
N LEU A 207 -14.62 18.62 -23.91
CA LEU A 207 -15.73 19.52 -23.57
C LEU A 207 -15.54 20.95 -24.08
N LYS A 208 -14.29 21.43 -24.22
CA LYS A 208 -14.03 22.75 -24.80
C LYS A 208 -14.57 22.86 -26.23
N ASP A 209 -14.49 21.75 -26.97
CA ASP A 209 -14.97 21.68 -28.35
C ASP A 209 -16.47 21.33 -28.42
N LYS A 210 -16.98 20.54 -27.48
CA LYS A 210 -18.34 19.98 -27.49
C LYS A 210 -19.02 20.04 -26.12
N PRO A 211 -19.39 21.22 -25.61
CA PRO A 211 -19.86 21.40 -24.23
C PRO A 211 -21.17 20.65 -23.92
N ASN A 212 -22.03 20.44 -24.92
CA ASN A 212 -23.35 19.82 -24.74
C ASN A 212 -23.34 18.29 -24.86
N LYS A 213 -22.18 17.66 -25.04
CA LYS A 213 -22.06 16.21 -25.22
C LYS A 213 -21.05 15.65 -24.24
N ALA A 214 -21.46 14.63 -23.48
CA ALA A 214 -20.55 13.94 -22.56
C ALA A 214 -19.34 13.37 -23.34
N PRO A 215 -18.11 13.58 -22.83
CA PRO A 215 -16.90 13.00 -23.40
C PRO A 215 -16.95 11.48 -23.48
N LYS A 216 -16.14 10.91 -24.38
CA LYS A 216 -16.14 9.45 -24.57
C LYS A 216 -15.74 8.74 -23.27
N GLY A 217 -16.57 7.80 -22.81
CA GLY A 217 -16.31 7.06 -21.57
C GLY A 217 -16.68 7.81 -20.30
N PHE A 218 -17.40 8.93 -20.40
CA PHE A 218 -17.96 9.69 -19.29
C PHE A 218 -19.48 9.85 -19.44
N LYS A 219 -20.13 10.13 -18.32
CA LYS A 219 -21.51 10.61 -18.21
C LYS A 219 -21.47 11.94 -17.47
N PHE A 220 -22.46 12.80 -17.72
CA PHE A 220 -22.69 13.92 -16.81
C PHE A 220 -23.23 13.37 -15.50
N ASP A 221 -22.66 13.81 -14.38
CA ASP A 221 -23.20 13.51 -13.06
C ASP A 221 -24.56 14.21 -12.92
N ASP A 222 -25.50 13.62 -12.17
CA ASP A 222 -26.94 13.95 -12.19
C ASP A 222 -27.26 15.46 -12.15
N LYS A 223 -28.44 15.82 -12.72
CA LYS A 223 -28.96 17.13 -13.21
C LYS A 223 -28.49 18.48 -12.59
N GLU A 224 -27.88 18.49 -11.41
CA GLU A 224 -27.36 19.66 -10.70
C GLU A 224 -25.83 19.82 -10.82
N ARG A 225 -25.05 18.73 -10.96
CA ARG A 225 -23.56 18.76 -10.89
C ARG A 225 -22.87 19.05 -12.22
N GLY A 226 -23.49 18.73 -13.35
CA GLY A 226 -22.92 18.97 -14.69
C GLY A 226 -22.86 20.45 -15.12
N LYS A 227 -23.59 21.37 -14.47
CA LYS A 227 -23.70 22.78 -14.89
C LYS A 227 -22.37 23.55 -14.79
N ARG A 228 -21.54 23.23 -13.78
CA ARG A 228 -20.28 23.95 -13.51
C ARG A 228 -19.24 23.82 -14.64
N PHE A 229 -19.31 22.76 -15.44
CA PHE A 229 -18.39 22.51 -16.55
C PHE A 229 -18.64 23.37 -17.78
N VAL A 230 -19.90 23.68 -18.06
CA VAL A 230 -20.34 24.26 -19.33
C VAL A 230 -20.03 25.76 -19.37
N ASP A 231 -20.02 26.43 -18.22
CA ASP A 231 -19.99 27.89 -18.16
C ASP A 231 -18.58 28.49 -17.96
N GLU A 232 -17.61 27.75 -17.37
CA GLU A 232 -16.30 28.34 -16.97
C GLU A 232 -15.06 27.69 -17.60
N GLY A 233 -15.21 26.52 -18.25
CA GLY A 233 -14.08 25.77 -18.81
C GLY A 233 -13.14 25.24 -17.73
N SER A 234 -13.44 24.05 -17.20
CA SER A 234 -12.67 23.47 -16.10
C SER A 234 -11.17 23.40 -16.39
N ARG A 235 -10.34 23.99 -15.52
CA ARG A 235 -8.87 23.83 -15.55
C ARG A 235 -8.47 22.83 -14.51
N LEU A 236 -8.24 21.58 -14.94
CA LEU A 236 -7.69 20.54 -14.10
C LEU A 236 -6.19 20.79 -13.92
N LYS A 237 -5.73 20.78 -12.66
CA LYS A 237 -4.32 20.87 -12.31
C LYS A 237 -3.99 19.76 -11.34
N ARG A 238 -3.08 18.87 -11.73
CA ARG A 238 -2.55 17.84 -10.85
C ARG A 238 -1.66 18.49 -9.78
N ILE A 239 -1.82 18.07 -8.54
CA ILE A 239 -1.05 18.57 -7.40
C ILE A 239 -0.45 17.43 -6.59
N TRP A 240 0.65 17.73 -5.92
CA TRP A 240 1.26 16.83 -4.96
C TRP A 240 0.64 17.03 -3.59
N VAL A 241 0.13 15.97 -2.99
CA VAL A 241 -0.52 16.01 -1.67
C VAL A 241 0.35 15.26 -0.67
N SER A 242 0.92 15.99 0.27
CA SER A 242 1.62 15.41 1.41
C SER A 242 0.62 15.16 2.54
N GLN A 243 0.79 14.06 3.27
CA GLN A 243 -0.09 13.76 4.40
C GLN A 243 0.10 14.64 5.64
N ARG A 244 0.97 15.66 5.57
CA ARG A 244 1.23 16.67 6.62
C ARG A 244 1.40 16.11 8.04
N ASP A 245 1.96 14.90 8.16
CA ASP A 245 2.28 14.31 9.46
C ASP A 245 3.78 14.33 9.76
N LEU A 246 4.15 14.07 11.02
CA LEU A 246 5.54 14.12 11.50
C LEU A 246 6.46 13.09 10.83
N ARG A 247 5.92 12.16 10.03
CA ARG A 247 6.68 11.14 9.30
C ARG A 247 6.92 11.54 7.85
N VAL A 248 6.24 12.56 7.33
CA VAL A 248 6.51 13.12 6.02
C VAL A 248 7.89 13.77 6.04
N ARG A 249 8.70 13.44 5.05
CA ARG A 249 10.06 13.96 4.92
C ARG A 249 10.04 15.44 4.58
N THR A 250 11.02 16.18 5.08
CA THR A 250 11.17 17.61 4.76
C THR A 250 11.26 17.88 3.27
N THR A 251 11.89 16.98 2.49
CA THR A 251 11.97 17.09 1.02
C THR A 251 10.63 16.94 0.33
N HIS A 252 9.64 16.31 0.96
CA HIS A 252 8.29 16.15 0.41
C HIS A 252 7.32 17.21 0.93
N ILE A 253 7.57 17.79 2.11
CA ILE A 253 6.80 18.93 2.63
C ILE A 253 6.89 20.10 1.64
N VAL A 254 8.06 20.34 1.05
CA VAL A 254 8.24 21.41 0.04
C VAL A 254 7.55 21.13 -1.29
N LEU A 255 7.16 19.87 -1.54
CA LEU A 255 6.38 19.50 -2.72
C LEU A 255 4.88 19.66 -2.47
N ASP A 256 4.42 19.80 -1.22
CA ASP A 256 3.01 19.92 -0.89
C ASP A 256 2.35 21.09 -1.64
N GLY A 257 1.24 20.80 -2.32
CA GLY A 257 0.50 21.77 -3.12
C GLY A 257 1.20 22.22 -4.41
N GLN A 258 2.39 21.70 -4.73
CA GLN A 258 3.05 21.94 -6.00
C GLN A 258 2.16 21.43 -7.14
N VAL A 259 2.00 22.26 -8.18
CA VAL A 259 1.29 21.89 -9.40
C VAL A 259 2.29 21.22 -10.34
N SER A 260 1.87 20.14 -11.01
CA SER A 260 2.70 19.53 -12.06
C SER A 260 2.92 20.49 -13.23
N ASP A 261 3.99 20.30 -13.97
CA ASP A 261 4.20 21.07 -15.19
C ASP A 261 3.23 20.65 -16.33
N HIS A 262 3.46 21.20 -17.52
CA HIS A 262 2.69 20.91 -18.73
C HIS A 262 2.81 19.45 -19.22
N GLU A 263 3.86 18.72 -18.83
CA GLU A 263 4.03 17.29 -19.10
C GLU A 263 3.43 16.41 -17.98
N GLY A 264 2.87 17.02 -16.94
CA GLY A 264 2.34 16.32 -15.78
C GLY A 264 3.42 15.84 -14.80
N LEU A 265 4.59 16.47 -14.79
CA LEU A 265 5.72 16.11 -13.96
C LEU A 265 5.87 17.02 -12.73
N PHE A 266 6.27 16.40 -11.62
CA PHE A 266 6.75 17.05 -10.40
C PHE A 266 8.27 17.01 -10.37
N TYR A 267 8.89 18.00 -9.72
CA TYR A 267 10.34 18.14 -9.64
C TYR A 267 10.80 18.30 -8.20
N SER A 268 11.57 17.33 -7.69
CA SER A 268 12.23 17.43 -6.40
C SER A 268 13.61 18.04 -6.57
N LYS A 269 13.74 19.31 -6.15
CA LYS A 269 15.03 20.03 -6.18
C LYS A 269 16.08 19.37 -5.28
N ALA A 270 15.65 18.74 -4.19
CA ALA A 270 16.56 18.15 -3.20
C ALA A 270 17.37 16.96 -3.77
N THR A 271 16.76 16.18 -4.67
CA THR A 271 17.40 14.98 -5.25
C THR A 271 17.64 15.08 -6.75
N ALA A 272 17.25 16.19 -7.38
CA ALA A 272 17.22 16.36 -8.83
C ALA A 272 16.46 15.23 -9.54
N SER A 273 15.39 14.74 -8.90
CA SER A 273 14.49 13.73 -9.45
C SER A 273 13.20 14.38 -9.94
N TYR A 274 12.54 13.74 -10.90
CA TYR A 274 11.28 14.22 -11.45
C TYR A 274 10.35 13.04 -11.74
N GLY A 275 9.04 13.24 -11.83
CA GLY A 275 8.13 12.13 -12.13
C GLY A 275 6.66 12.52 -12.09
N LYS A 276 5.80 11.60 -12.54
CA LYS A 276 4.36 11.86 -12.67
C LYS A 276 3.60 12.00 -11.35
N GLY A 277 4.20 11.54 -10.25
CA GLY A 277 3.60 11.56 -8.92
C GLY A 277 4.52 10.93 -7.85
N PRO A 278 4.07 10.92 -6.58
CA PRO A 278 4.76 10.23 -5.49
C PRO A 278 5.04 8.78 -5.84
N ARG A 279 6.23 8.27 -5.48
CA ARG A 279 6.64 6.88 -5.75
C ARG A 279 6.74 6.52 -7.25
N LEU A 280 6.59 7.52 -8.13
CA LEU A 280 6.78 7.44 -9.57
C LEU A 280 7.89 8.40 -10.05
N MET A 281 8.77 8.82 -9.14
CA MET A 281 9.93 9.64 -9.48
C MET A 281 10.97 8.80 -10.22
N VAL A 282 11.66 9.43 -11.16
CA VAL A 282 12.76 8.89 -11.96
C VAL A 282 14.01 9.77 -11.80
N GLY A 283 15.18 9.18 -12.08
CA GLY A 283 16.49 9.80 -11.89
C GLY A 283 17.37 9.01 -10.91
N ILE A 284 18.66 9.35 -10.86
CA ILE A 284 19.69 8.60 -10.11
C ILE A 284 19.35 8.50 -8.61
N ASN A 285 18.76 9.55 -8.04
CA ASN A 285 18.39 9.62 -6.62
C ASN A 285 16.90 9.38 -6.37
N ALA A 286 16.12 8.96 -7.36
CA ALA A 286 14.67 8.87 -7.25
C ALA A 286 14.20 7.89 -6.17
N MET A 287 14.97 6.83 -5.90
CA MET A 287 14.65 5.90 -4.81
C MET A 287 14.70 6.56 -3.43
N GLN A 288 15.46 7.65 -3.26
CA GLN A 288 15.43 8.41 -2.02
C GLN A 288 14.08 9.10 -1.84
N GLU A 289 13.46 9.62 -2.90
CA GLU A 289 12.13 10.23 -2.83
C GLU A 289 11.01 9.17 -2.81
N ASN A 290 11.18 8.07 -3.54
CA ASN A 290 10.13 7.05 -3.69
C ASN A 290 9.98 6.17 -2.45
N MET A 291 11.09 5.69 -1.87
CA MET A 291 11.04 4.72 -0.78
C MET A 291 10.48 5.35 0.51
N GLY A 292 9.46 4.75 1.10
CA GLY A 292 8.84 5.27 2.33
C GLY A 292 8.14 6.62 2.15
N CYS A 293 7.88 7.03 0.90
CA CYS A 293 6.98 8.14 0.62
C CYS A 293 5.57 7.82 1.12
N ARG A 294 4.88 8.85 1.62
CA ARG A 294 3.49 8.80 2.09
C ARG A 294 2.62 9.89 1.48
N CYS A 295 3.06 10.44 0.35
CA CYS A 295 2.35 11.45 -0.41
C CYS A 295 1.47 10.76 -1.46
N SER A 296 0.41 11.44 -1.88
CA SER A 296 -0.50 11.05 -2.96
C SER A 296 -0.59 12.15 -4.02
N VAL A 297 -1.25 11.85 -5.13
CA VAL A 297 -1.62 12.83 -6.16
C VAL A 297 -3.03 13.32 -5.88
N GLY A 298 -3.19 14.65 -5.87
CA GLY A 298 -4.50 15.29 -5.83
C GLY A 298 -4.75 16.13 -7.07
N TYR A 299 -5.91 16.79 -7.10
CA TYR A 299 -6.30 17.65 -8.19
C TYR A 299 -6.96 18.94 -7.70
N ARG A 300 -6.67 20.03 -8.41
CA ARG A 300 -7.40 21.29 -8.34
C ARG A 300 -8.26 21.45 -9.59
N VAL A 301 -9.50 21.87 -9.41
CA VAL A 301 -10.45 22.15 -10.50
C VAL A 301 -10.91 23.58 -10.35
N ASN A 302 -10.63 24.42 -11.34
CA ASN A 302 -10.94 25.86 -11.29
C ASN A 302 -10.40 26.58 -10.04
N GLY A 303 -9.23 26.16 -9.57
CA GLY A 303 -8.61 26.74 -8.36
C GLY A 303 -9.15 26.19 -7.05
N ILE A 304 -10.19 25.35 -7.07
CA ILE A 304 -10.69 24.65 -5.89
C ILE A 304 -9.90 23.37 -5.69
N GLU A 305 -9.31 23.26 -4.50
CA GLU A 305 -8.69 22.05 -3.97
C GLU A 305 -9.56 21.50 -2.84
N LEU A 306 -9.74 20.18 -2.80
CA LEU A 306 -10.28 19.50 -1.64
C LEU A 306 -9.12 19.25 -0.65
N ASP A 307 -8.86 20.22 0.22
CA ASP A 307 -7.90 20.12 1.32
C ASP A 307 -8.63 19.99 2.68
N GLN A 308 -7.92 20.03 3.81
CA GLN A 308 -8.52 20.31 5.10
C GLN A 308 -8.68 21.82 5.23
N LEU A 309 -9.92 22.31 5.13
CA LEU A 309 -10.28 23.71 5.36
C LEU A 309 -11.20 23.78 6.58
N ASP A 310 -10.98 24.77 7.43
CA ASP A 310 -11.90 25.08 8.53
C ASP A 310 -13.17 25.72 7.96
N ASP A 311 -14.33 25.39 8.51
CA ASP A 311 -15.65 25.87 8.04
C ASP A 311 -15.73 27.41 7.92
N GLU A 312 -14.99 28.12 8.76
CA GLU A 312 -14.90 29.60 8.78
C GLU A 312 -14.13 30.18 7.59
N THR A 313 -13.24 29.40 6.98
CA THR A 313 -12.37 29.82 5.86
C THR A 313 -12.90 29.43 4.49
N MET A 314 -13.95 28.59 4.44
CA MET A 314 -14.50 28.08 3.20
C MET A 314 -15.41 29.07 2.50
N SER A 315 -15.17 29.29 1.20
CA SER A 315 -16.10 30.00 0.32
C SER A 315 -17.40 29.21 0.12
N ALA A 316 -18.45 29.87 -0.37
CA ALA A 316 -19.73 29.21 -0.68
C ALA A 316 -19.54 28.04 -1.67
N ASP A 317 -18.76 28.28 -2.72
CA ASP A 317 -18.40 27.27 -3.73
C ASP A 317 -17.65 26.08 -3.13
N GLN A 318 -16.76 26.32 -2.16
CA GLN A 318 -16.05 25.25 -1.46
C GLN A 318 -17.03 24.45 -0.59
N ARG A 319 -17.93 25.11 0.14
CA ARG A 319 -18.93 24.42 0.99
C ARG A 319 -19.82 23.50 0.17
N GLU A 320 -20.31 23.96 -0.97
CA GLU A 320 -21.14 23.15 -1.88
C GLU A 320 -20.41 21.88 -2.35
N VAL A 321 -19.14 22.01 -2.73
CA VAL A 321 -18.34 20.86 -3.18
C VAL A 321 -18.05 19.91 -2.02
N TYR A 322 -17.76 20.40 -0.82
CA TYR A 322 -17.47 19.55 0.35
C TYR A 322 -18.70 18.77 0.83
N GLU A 323 -19.88 19.36 0.74
CA GLU A 323 -21.14 18.65 1.03
C GLU A 323 -21.31 17.47 0.05
N LYS A 324 -21.14 17.74 -1.25
CA LYS A 324 -21.24 16.73 -2.33
C LYS A 324 -20.17 15.65 -2.27
N THR A 325 -19.01 15.96 -1.70
CA THR A 325 -17.86 15.05 -1.55
C THR A 325 -17.69 14.56 -0.11
N SER A 326 -18.70 14.71 0.74
CA SER A 326 -18.66 14.24 2.13
C SER A 326 -18.47 12.72 2.21
N PHE A 327 -17.95 12.25 3.35
CA PHE A 327 -17.67 10.82 3.52
C PHE A 327 -18.96 9.98 3.48
N ASP A 328 -20.06 10.47 4.02
CA ASP A 328 -21.35 9.76 3.97
C ASP A 328 -21.82 9.59 2.52
N HIS A 329 -21.75 10.63 1.70
CA HIS A 329 -22.06 10.55 0.27
C HIS A 329 -21.14 9.59 -0.48
N TYR A 330 -19.85 9.51 -0.11
CA TYR A 330 -18.94 8.51 -0.68
C TYR A 330 -19.38 7.09 -0.35
N GLN A 331 -19.86 6.85 0.86
CA GLN A 331 -20.30 5.53 1.30
C GLN A 331 -21.60 5.11 0.60
N ASP A 332 -22.54 6.04 0.47
CA ASP A 332 -23.76 5.80 -0.30
C ASP A 332 -23.41 5.52 -1.77
N TRP A 333 -22.53 6.34 -2.36
CA TRP A 333 -22.06 6.15 -3.73
C TRP A 333 -21.42 4.76 -3.93
N LEU A 334 -20.58 4.31 -2.99
CA LEU A 334 -19.99 2.97 -3.04
C LEU A 334 -21.04 1.87 -3.01
N GLN A 335 -22.10 2.01 -2.20
CA GLN A 335 -23.17 1.02 -2.12
C GLN A 335 -23.93 0.87 -3.45
N PHE A 336 -24.12 1.97 -4.20
CA PHE A 336 -24.79 1.93 -5.49
C PHE A 336 -23.89 1.47 -6.65
N HIS A 337 -22.57 1.53 -6.50
CA HIS A 337 -21.60 1.16 -7.53
C HIS A 337 -20.81 -0.12 -7.18
N GLU A 338 -21.16 -0.81 -6.10
CA GLU A 338 -20.46 -2.01 -5.63
C GLU A 338 -20.41 -3.11 -6.70
N ASP A 339 -21.51 -3.29 -7.44
CA ASP A 339 -21.61 -4.27 -8.53
C ASP A 339 -20.76 -3.88 -9.76
N ASP A 340 -20.63 -2.59 -10.06
CA ASP A 340 -19.76 -2.06 -11.12
C ASP A 340 -18.27 -2.16 -10.78
N ILE A 341 -17.97 -2.20 -9.48
CA ILE A 341 -16.63 -2.30 -8.91
C ILE A 341 -16.13 -3.78 -8.87
N ALA A 342 -16.95 -4.73 -9.36
CA ALA A 342 -16.72 -6.16 -9.54
C ALA A 342 -16.80 -7.01 -8.24
N PRO A 343 -17.92 -7.71 -7.98
CA PRO A 343 -18.19 -8.46 -6.75
C PRO A 343 -17.18 -9.58 -6.44
N ASP A 344 -16.70 -10.27 -7.49
CA ASP A 344 -15.80 -11.42 -7.33
C ASP A 344 -14.36 -11.01 -6.99
N TYR A 345 -13.95 -9.80 -7.38
CA TYR A 345 -12.63 -9.24 -7.09
C TYR A 345 -12.49 -8.93 -5.61
N TYR A 346 -13.42 -8.13 -5.09
CA TYR A 346 -13.40 -7.65 -3.72
C TYR A 346 -13.55 -8.78 -2.71
N ASN A 347 -14.46 -9.72 -2.97
CA ASN A 347 -14.65 -10.87 -2.09
C ASN A 347 -13.41 -11.79 -2.04
N GLN A 348 -12.68 -11.97 -3.15
CA GLN A 348 -11.48 -12.81 -3.17
C GLN A 348 -10.24 -12.10 -2.60
N LEU A 349 -10.09 -10.80 -2.88
CA LEU A 349 -8.95 -10.00 -2.42
C LEU A 349 -9.03 -9.74 -0.91
N SER A 350 -10.21 -9.39 -0.42
CA SER A 350 -10.40 -9.08 1.00
C SER A 350 -10.34 -10.32 1.90
N LYS A 351 -10.89 -11.47 1.47
CA LYS A 351 -10.76 -12.75 2.20
C LYS A 351 -9.32 -13.23 2.35
N LYS A 352 -8.38 -12.72 1.54
CA LYS A 352 -6.96 -13.06 1.58
C LYS A 352 -6.12 -12.10 2.40
N MET A 353 -6.68 -10.96 2.83
CA MET A 353 -6.03 -10.05 3.78
C MET A 353 -6.38 -10.42 5.22
N MET A 354 -5.43 -10.25 6.13
CA MET A 354 -5.67 -10.42 7.57
C MET A 354 -6.20 -9.11 8.15
N TRP A 355 -7.52 -9.01 8.27
CA TRP A 355 -8.20 -7.84 8.84
C TRP A 355 -8.34 -7.89 10.37
N TYR A 356 -7.89 -8.97 10.99
CA TYR A 356 -8.09 -9.23 12.41
C TYR A 356 -6.93 -8.76 13.26
N LYS A 357 -7.27 -8.35 14.50
CA LYS A 357 -6.31 -8.02 15.55
C LYS A 357 -5.43 -9.22 15.94
N ASN A 358 -6.01 -10.43 15.90
CA ASN A 358 -5.35 -11.68 16.26
C ASN A 358 -5.13 -12.57 15.02
N PRO A 359 -3.97 -13.26 14.91
CA PRO A 359 -3.72 -14.24 13.85
C PRO A 359 -4.66 -15.47 13.95
N THR A 360 -5.39 -15.60 15.05
CA THR A 360 -6.40 -16.64 15.27
C THR A 360 -7.71 -15.97 15.70
N PRO A 361 -8.48 -15.40 14.74
CA PRO A 361 -9.75 -14.76 15.06
C PRO A 361 -10.77 -15.79 15.54
N THR A 362 -11.62 -15.38 16.48
CA THR A 362 -12.71 -16.22 16.98
C THR A 362 -13.71 -16.54 15.86
N THR A 363 -14.54 -17.57 16.06
CA THR A 363 -15.59 -17.93 15.09
C THR A 363 -16.57 -16.78 14.88
N GLU A 364 -16.90 -16.02 15.93
CA GLU A 364 -17.74 -14.82 15.83
C GLU A 364 -17.06 -13.69 15.05
N GLU A 365 -15.79 -13.40 15.34
CA GLU A 365 -15.03 -12.40 14.57
C GLU A 365 -14.97 -12.80 13.09
N ARG A 366 -14.75 -14.08 12.78
CA ARG A 366 -14.77 -14.60 11.39
C ARG A 366 -16.12 -14.44 10.72
N THR A 367 -17.20 -14.69 11.45
CA THR A 367 -18.56 -14.64 10.93
C THR A 367 -18.97 -13.20 10.68
N GLU A 368 -18.73 -12.31 11.63
CA GLU A 368 -18.97 -10.86 11.49
C GLU A 368 -18.14 -10.29 10.33
N HIS A 369 -16.86 -10.65 10.24
CA HIS A 369 -15.98 -10.24 9.15
C HIS A 369 -16.49 -10.68 7.78
N ASN A 370 -16.93 -11.93 7.63
CA ASN A 370 -17.43 -12.45 6.35
C ASN A 370 -18.74 -11.79 5.89
N LEU A 371 -19.46 -11.13 6.80
CA LEU A 371 -20.72 -10.42 6.54
C LEU A 371 -20.52 -8.90 6.27
N MET A 372 -19.30 -8.38 6.45
CA MET A 372 -19.00 -6.96 6.25
C MET A 372 -18.42 -6.67 4.86
N THR A 373 -18.89 -5.58 4.24
CA THR A 373 -18.25 -4.96 3.08
C THR A 373 -16.91 -4.33 3.48
N ASP A 374 -15.97 -4.21 2.54
CA ASP A 374 -14.66 -3.60 2.84
C ASP A 374 -14.78 -2.14 3.29
N ALA A 375 -15.74 -1.39 2.75
CA ALA A 375 -16.06 -0.03 3.24
C ALA A 375 -16.42 -0.01 4.73
N LYS A 376 -17.24 -0.98 5.19
CA LYS A 376 -17.57 -1.14 6.62
C LYS A 376 -16.36 -1.59 7.44
N ARG A 377 -15.46 -2.42 6.87
CA ARG A 377 -14.21 -2.85 7.53
C ARG A 377 -13.24 -1.68 7.71
N PHE A 378 -13.01 -0.88 6.66
CA PHE A 378 -12.19 0.33 6.73
C PHE A 378 -12.74 1.32 7.75
N ARG A 379 -14.06 1.55 7.75
CA ARG A 379 -14.72 2.42 8.73
C ARG A 379 -14.43 1.95 10.16
N LYS A 380 -14.69 0.67 10.47
CA LYS A 380 -14.39 0.11 11.80
C LYS A 380 -12.92 0.22 12.16
N MET A 381 -12.00 0.08 11.21
CA MET A 381 -10.57 0.19 11.47
C MET A 381 -10.14 1.61 11.79
N VAL A 382 -10.64 2.59 11.04
CA VAL A 382 -10.39 4.02 11.29
C VAL A 382 -11.05 4.43 12.62
N GLU A 383 -12.31 4.06 12.86
CA GLU A 383 -13.05 4.35 14.10
C GLU A 383 -12.41 3.75 15.36
N ARG A 384 -11.85 2.55 15.25
CA ARG A 384 -11.14 1.88 16.35
C ARG A 384 -9.70 2.38 16.51
N GLY A 385 -9.27 3.34 15.69
CA GLY A 385 -7.95 3.95 15.77
C GLY A 385 -6.82 3.03 15.32
N PHE A 386 -7.00 2.19 14.29
CA PHE A 386 -5.89 1.40 13.76
C PHE A 386 -4.81 2.32 13.16
N HIS A 387 -3.66 2.41 13.84
CA HIS A 387 -2.58 3.31 13.47
C HIS A 387 -1.21 2.63 13.62
N LYS A 388 -0.18 3.25 13.01
CA LYS A 388 1.20 2.85 13.22
C LYS A 388 1.65 3.36 14.58
N LYS A 389 2.01 2.44 15.47
CA LYS A 389 2.55 2.74 16.80
C LYS A 389 3.95 3.34 16.68
N THR A 390 4.41 3.98 17.74
CA THR A 390 5.75 4.59 17.83
C THR A 390 6.88 3.59 17.63
N ASP A 391 6.65 2.30 17.93
CA ASP A 391 7.61 1.20 17.72
C ASP A 391 7.64 0.68 16.27
N GLY A 392 6.84 1.26 15.37
CA GLY A 392 6.74 0.88 13.97
C GLY A 392 5.80 -0.30 13.68
N SER A 393 5.22 -0.92 14.72
CA SER A 393 4.17 -1.92 14.57
C SER A 393 2.82 -1.26 14.24
N TRP A 394 1.89 -2.03 13.66
CA TRP A 394 0.52 -1.56 13.45
C TRP A 394 -0.41 -2.24 14.42
N GLY A 395 -1.34 -1.46 14.98
CA GLY A 395 -2.38 -1.98 15.84
C GLY A 395 -3.44 -0.93 16.11
N TYR A 396 -4.47 -1.39 16.81
CA TYR A 396 -5.35 -0.50 17.56
C TYR A 396 -4.60 0.07 18.78
#